data_AF-A0A7Y1VB03-F1
#
_entry.id   AF-A0A7Y1VB03-F1
#
_cell.length_a   1.000
_cell.length_b   1.000
_cell.length_c   1.000
_cell.angle_alpha   90.00
_cell.angle_beta   90.00
_cell.angle_gamma   90.00
#
_symmetry.space_group_name_H-M   'P 1'
#
loop_
_entity.id
_entity.type
_entity.pdbx_description
1 polymer ?
#
loop_
_entity_poly.entity_id
_entity_poly.type
_entity_poly.pdbx_seq_one_letter_code
_entity_poly.pdbx_strand_id
1 'polypeptide(L)' 'MHIELPEKRYYGIGEVAKAFNVNTSLIRFWDREFDVLKPKKNAKGNR' A
#
# COMPACT_ATOMS: atom_id res chain seq x y z
N MET A 1 7.68 -15.52 -4.38
CA MET A 1 7.64 -14.57 -3.25
C MET A 1 6.39 -14.90 -2.45
N HIS A 2 6.53 -15.37 -1.21
CA HIS A 2 5.39 -15.58 -0.31
C HIS A 2 5.18 -14.29 0.51
N ILE A 3 3.98 -13.73 0.43
CA ILE A 3 3.58 -12.53 1.17
C ILE A 3 2.43 -12.95 2.08
N GLU A 4 2.63 -12.83 3.39
CA GLU A 4 1.60 -13.13 4.38
C GLU A 4 0.69 -11.91 4.55
N LEU A 5 -0.39 -11.87 3.75
CA LEU A 5 -1.46 -10.89 3.89
C LEU A 5 -2.79 -11.61 4.16
N PRO A 6 -3.60 -11.13 5.12
CA PRO A 6 -4.90 -11.71 5.42
C PRO A 6 -5.86 -11.53 4.25
N GLU A 7 -6.74 -12.48 3.96
CA GLU A 7 -7.62 -12.39 2.80
C GLU A 7 -8.64 -11.25 2.95
N LYS A 8 -8.36 -10.11 2.30
CA LYS A 8 -9.16 -8.88 2.34
C LYS A 8 -9.18 -8.22 0.97
N ARG A 9 -10.25 -7.45 0.70
CA ARG A 9 -10.42 -6.68 -0.55
C ARG A 9 -9.51 -5.45 -0.62
N TYR A 10 -9.19 -4.85 0.51
CA TYR A 10 -8.33 -3.67 0.61
C TYR A 10 -7.34 -3.86 1.76
N TYR A 11 -6.12 -3.41 1.52
CA TYR A 11 -5.03 -3.41 2.50
C TYR A 11 -4.63 -1.97 2.76
N GLY A 12 -4.46 -1.61 4.02
CA GLY A 12 -3.88 -0.31 4.33
C GLY A 12 -2.43 -0.25 3.87
N ILE A 13 -1.95 0.94 3.50
CA ILE A 13 -0.54 1.13 3.09
C ILE A 13 0.49 0.59 4.11
N GLY A 14 0.15 0.58 5.41
CA GLY A 14 0.98 0.02 6.47
C GLY A 14 1.06 -1.51 6.45
N GLU A 15 -0.03 -2.20 6.09
CA GLU A 15 -0.04 -3.66 5.93
C GLU A 15 0.83 -4.05 4.73
N VAL A 16 0.69 -3.34 3.61
CA VAL A 16 1.51 -3.53 2.41
C VAL A 16 2.99 -3.28 2.72
N ALA A 17 3.32 -2.17 3.38
CA ALA A 17 4.71 -1.86 3.74
C ALA A 17 5.37 -2.97 4.59
N LYS A 18 4.64 -3.52 5.56
CA LYS A 18 5.11 -4.66 6.38
C LYS A 18 5.30 -5.93 5.55
N ALA A 19 4.34 -6.26 4.69
CA ALA A 19 4.39 -7.43 3.81
C ALA A 19 5.61 -7.42 2.86
N PHE A 20 6.01 -6.24 2.40
CA PHE A 20 7.19 -6.06 1.55
C PHE A 20 8.47 -5.74 2.34
N ASN A 21 8.40 -5.68 3.67
CA ASN A 21 9.49 -5.28 4.56
C ASN A 21 10.16 -3.96 4.15
N VAL A 22 9.34 -2.97 3.79
CA VAL A 22 9.78 -1.62 3.41
C VAL A 22 9.11 -0.56 4.27
N ASN A 23 9.64 0.66 4.20
CA ASN A 23 9.05 1.79 4.90
C ASN A 23 7.78 2.30 4.21
N THR A 24 6.80 2.75 4.98
CA THR A 24 5.55 3.31 4.41
C THR A 24 5.78 4.52 3.50
N SER A 25 6.83 5.31 3.77
CA SER A 25 7.24 6.44 2.92
C SER A 25 7.68 6.00 1.53
N LEU A 26 8.30 4.81 1.39
CA LEU A 26 8.70 4.28 0.09
C LEU A 26 7.49 3.92 -0.77
N ILE A 27 6.46 3.31 -0.17
CA ILE A 27 5.21 3.01 -0.88
C ILE A 27 4.50 4.31 -1.33
N ARG A 28 4.50 5.37 -0.51
CA ARG A 28 3.96 6.69 -0.91
C ARG A 28 4.79 7.37 -1.99
N PHE A 29 6.10 7.12 -2.02
CA PHE A 29 6.95 7.60 -3.09
C PHE A 29 6.56 6.93 -4.40
N TRP A 30 6.41 5.59 -4.41
CA TRP A 30 5.95 4.85 -5.59
C TRP A 30 4.54 5.24 -6.06
N ASP A 31 3.60 5.50 -5.15
CA ASP A 31 2.26 6.05 -5.48
C ASP A 31 2.32 7.36 -6.29
N ARG A 32 3.38 8.16 -6.10
CA ARG A 32 3.57 9.41 -6.85
C ARG A 32 4.38 9.23 -8.13
N GLU A 33 5.31 8.28 -8.13
CA GLU A 33 6.24 8.06 -9.24
C GLU A 33 5.62 7.22 -10.36
N PHE A 34 4.69 6.33 -10.02
CA PHE A 34 4.13 5.37 -10.96
C PHE A 34 2.62 5.58 -11.12
N ASP A 35 2.20 6.16 -12.25
CA ASP A 35 0.79 6.40 -12.58
C ASP A 35 -0.09 5.13 -12.61
N VAL A 36 0.53 3.95 -12.75
CA VAL A 36 -0.18 2.66 -12.70
C VAL A 36 -0.67 2.32 -11.28
N LEU A 37 -0.01 2.86 -10.25
CA LEU A 37 -0.40 2.69 -8.87
C LEU A 37 -1.44 3.77 -8.54
N LYS A 38 -2.73 3.40 -8.60
CA LYS A 38 -3.87 4.30 -8.29
C LYS A 38 -4.62 3.82 -7.03
N PRO A 39 -3.99 3.83 -5.84
CA PRO A 39 -4.65 3.39 -4.61
C PRO A 39 -5.88 4.26 -4.33
N LYS A 40 -7.00 3.58 -4.03
CA LYS A 40 -8.26 4.25 -3.73
C LYS A 40 -8.17 4.92 -2.37
N LYS A 41 -8.34 6.24 -2.33
CA LYS A 41 -8.46 6.98 -1.07
C LYS A 41 -9.85 6.78 -0.47
N ASN A 42 -9.92 6.57 0.83
CA ASN A 42 -11.19 6.61 1.55
C ASN A 42 -11.59 8.07 1.88
N ALA A 43 -12.79 8.27 2.44
CA ALA A 43 -13.31 9.59 2.80
C ALA A 43 -12.44 10.37 3.81
N LYS A 44 -11.55 9.68 4.54
CA LYS A 44 -10.61 10.27 5.50
C LYS A 44 -9.22 10.55 4.89
N GLY A 45 -9.03 10.33 3.58
CA GLY A 45 -7.77 10.57 2.88
C GLY A 45 -6.72 9.46 3.06
N ASN A 46 -7.05 8.37 3.76
CA ASN A 46 -6.16 7.23 3.91
C ASN A 46 -6.15 6.38 2.63
N ARG A 47 -4.98 5.82 2.34
CA ARG A 47 -4.71 4.91 1.22
C ARG A 47 -4.57 3.48 1.73
#